data_AF-A0A1A8CW89-F1
#
_entry.id   AF-A0A1A8CW89-F1
#
_cell.length_a   1.000
_cell.length_b   1.000
_cell.length_c   1.000
_cell.angle_alpha   90.00
_cell.angle_beta   90.00
_cell.angle_gamma   90.00
#
_symmetry.space_group_name_H-M   'P 1'
#
loop_
_entity.id
_entity.type
_entity.pdbx_description
1 polymer ?
#
loop_
_entity_poly.entity_id
_entity_poly.type
_entity_poly.pdbx_seq_one_letter_code
_entity_poly.pdbx_strand_id
1 'polypeptide(L)'
;MVEKGSDHSSDKSPSTPEQVVQRTYSVQSARSGGKNSKKSQSWYNVLSPTYKQRNEDFRKLFKQLPETERLIVDYSCALQRDILLQGRLYLSENWICFYSNIFRWETLLTVRLKDICSMTKEKTARLIPNAIQVCTDSEK
;
A
#
# COMPACT_ATOMS: atom_id res chain seq x y z
N MET A 1 21.09 2.61 46.24
CA MET A 1 21.53 1.49 47.09
C MET A 1 20.50 1.31 48.20
N VAL A 2 19.42 0.57 47.95
CA VAL A 2 18.66 -0.23 48.93
C VAL A 2 17.98 -1.34 48.13
N GLU A 3 18.11 -2.53 48.67
CA GLU A 3 17.82 -3.86 48.16
C GLU A 3 16.51 -4.40 48.77
N LYS A 4 16.02 -5.51 48.20
CA LYS A 4 15.10 -6.54 48.75
C LYS A 4 13.61 -6.21 48.89
N GLY A 5 12.69 -7.15 48.63
CA GLY A 5 12.75 -8.58 48.28
C GLY A 5 11.33 -9.06 47.88
N SER A 6 11.21 -10.02 46.96
CA SER A 6 11.00 -11.47 47.23
C SER A 6 9.52 -11.78 47.60
N ASP A 7 8.79 -12.71 46.98
CA ASP A 7 9.18 -14.06 46.59
C ASP A 7 8.18 -14.80 45.65
N HIS A 8 8.76 -15.69 44.81
CA HIS A 8 8.40 -17.10 44.47
C HIS A 8 6.96 -17.49 44.04
N SER A 9 6.70 -18.41 43.10
CA SER A 9 7.45 -19.59 42.64
C SER A 9 6.80 -20.30 41.42
N SER A 10 7.60 -20.63 40.39
CA SER A 10 7.86 -21.96 39.76
C SER A 10 6.70 -22.92 39.40
N ASP A 11 6.70 -23.78 38.37
CA ASP A 11 7.71 -24.22 37.39
C ASP A 11 7.09 -25.21 36.36
N LYS A 12 7.87 -25.47 35.29
CA LYS A 12 8.01 -26.75 34.54
C LYS A 12 6.95 -27.27 33.56
N SER A 13 7.34 -27.24 32.28
CA SER A 13 7.16 -28.30 31.24
C SER A 13 8.09 -29.50 31.53
N PRO A 14 8.19 -30.64 30.75
CA PRO A 14 7.74 -30.89 29.37
C PRO A 14 7.27 -32.36 29.06
N SER A 15 7.11 -32.67 27.76
CA SER A 15 7.42 -33.94 27.04
C SER A 15 6.28 -34.70 26.32
N THR A 16 6.58 -35.02 25.05
CA THR A 16 5.86 -35.82 24.04
C THR A 16 5.97 -37.33 24.29
N PRO A 17 5.13 -38.13 23.62
CA PRO A 17 5.66 -39.33 22.94
C PRO A 17 5.09 -39.54 21.51
N GLU A 18 5.98 -39.92 20.58
CA GLU A 18 5.64 -40.67 19.36
C GLU A 18 5.40 -42.15 19.70
N GLN A 19 4.52 -42.86 18.96
CA GLN A 19 4.75 -44.20 18.36
C GLN A 19 3.47 -44.73 17.64
N VAL A 20 3.58 -44.88 16.31
CA VAL A 20 3.24 -46.04 15.43
C VAL A 20 2.12 -47.01 15.85
N VAL A 21 1.10 -47.25 14.99
CA VAL A 21 0.58 -48.59 14.54
C VAL A 21 -0.36 -48.43 13.30
N GLN A 22 -0.18 -49.31 12.30
CA GLN A 22 -0.92 -49.45 11.03
C GLN A 22 -2.25 -50.25 11.11
N ARG A 23 -2.99 -50.23 9.96
CA ARG A 23 -4.05 -51.16 9.45
C ARG A 23 -5.51 -50.84 9.83
N THR A 24 -6.55 -50.91 8.98
CA THR A 24 -6.75 -51.01 7.51
C THR A 24 -8.26 -50.89 7.18
N TYR A 25 -8.58 -50.45 5.95
CA TYR A 25 -9.81 -50.59 5.13
C TYR A 25 -11.17 -50.05 5.62
N SER A 26 -11.67 -49.02 4.92
CA SER A 26 -12.97 -49.11 4.23
C SER A 26 -13.06 -48.06 3.12
N VAL A 27 -13.53 -48.53 1.96
CA VAL A 27 -13.76 -47.77 0.73
C VAL A 27 -15.04 -46.95 0.90
N GLN A 28 -14.99 -45.64 0.70
CA GLN A 28 -16.18 -44.85 0.37
C GLN A 28 -15.90 -43.82 -0.72
N SER A 29 -16.83 -43.83 -1.67
CA SER A 29 -16.84 -43.12 -2.93
C SER A 29 -17.34 -41.67 -2.77
N ALA A 30 -16.98 -40.88 -3.78
CA ALA A 30 -17.74 -39.75 -4.33
C ALA A 30 -17.51 -38.33 -3.78
N ARG A 31 -17.24 -37.47 -4.78
CA ARG A 31 -17.43 -36.01 -4.86
C ARG A 31 -16.30 -35.12 -4.34
N SER A 32 -15.27 -34.97 -5.18
CA SER A 32 -14.52 -33.72 -5.26
C SER A 32 -15.46 -32.61 -5.74
N GLY A 33 -16.11 -31.94 -4.79
CA GLY A 33 -16.78 -30.68 -5.03
C GLY A 33 -15.74 -29.64 -5.44
N GLY A 34 -15.58 -29.46 -6.76
CA GLY A 34 -14.83 -28.36 -7.34
C GLY A 34 -15.44 -27.04 -6.86
N LYS A 35 -14.84 -26.44 -5.83
CA LYS A 35 -15.21 -25.11 -5.35
C LYS A 35 -14.83 -24.10 -6.41
N ASN A 36 -15.84 -23.65 -7.17
CA ASN A 36 -15.76 -22.62 -8.17
C ASN A 36 -15.58 -21.24 -7.49
N SER A 37 -14.39 -20.96 -6.94
CA SER A 37 -14.06 -19.73 -6.20
C SER A 37 -13.77 -18.52 -7.09
N LYS A 38 -13.73 -18.71 -8.42
CA LYS A 38 -13.29 -17.68 -9.37
C LYS A 38 -14.26 -16.50 -9.53
N LYS A 39 -15.57 -16.68 -9.28
CA LYS A 39 -16.56 -15.59 -9.41
C LYS A 39 -16.51 -14.59 -8.25
N SER A 40 -16.15 -15.06 -7.05
CA SER A 40 -16.05 -14.21 -5.86
C SER A 40 -14.86 -13.25 -5.96
N GLN A 41 -13.71 -13.73 -6.44
CA GLN A 41 -12.52 -12.90 -6.62
C GLN A 41 -12.76 -11.69 -7.54
N SER A 42 -13.55 -11.82 -8.61
CA SER A 42 -13.74 -10.76 -9.59
C SER A 42 -14.30 -9.46 -9.00
N TRP A 43 -15.37 -9.53 -8.20
CA TRP A 43 -15.99 -8.32 -7.65
C TRP A 43 -15.15 -7.69 -6.52
N TYR A 44 -14.45 -8.50 -5.71
CA TYR A 44 -13.53 -7.98 -4.68
C TYR A 44 -12.38 -7.20 -5.33
N ASN A 45 -11.83 -7.68 -6.45
CA ASN A 45 -10.78 -6.96 -7.19
C ASN A 45 -11.30 -5.65 -7.80
N VAL A 46 -12.59 -5.58 -8.16
CA VAL A 46 -13.23 -4.33 -8.65
C VAL A 46 -13.42 -3.32 -7.52
N LEU A 47 -13.81 -3.77 -6.32
CA LEU A 47 -14.02 -2.88 -5.17
C LEU A 47 -12.74 -2.54 -4.41
N SER A 48 -11.70 -3.37 -4.53
CA SER A 48 -10.43 -3.23 -3.83
C SER A 48 -9.31 -3.73 -4.74
N PRO A 49 -8.82 -2.88 -5.67
CA PRO A 49 -7.74 -3.26 -6.55
C PRO A 49 -6.52 -3.67 -5.73
N THR A 50 -5.96 -4.83 -6.10
CA THR A 50 -4.77 -5.36 -5.41
C THR A 50 -3.59 -4.41 -5.60
N TYR A 51 -2.62 -4.49 -4.67
CA TYR A 51 -1.35 -3.78 -4.81
C TYR A 51 -0.69 -4.02 -6.18
N LYS A 52 -0.72 -5.27 -6.67
CA LYS A 52 -0.15 -5.63 -7.98
C LYS A 52 -0.79 -4.85 -9.11
N GLN A 53 -2.12 -4.74 -9.13
CA GLN A 53 -2.84 -4.02 -10.16
C GLN A 53 -2.56 -2.51 -10.11
N ARG A 54 -2.56 -1.91 -8.92
CA ARG A 54 -2.21 -0.48 -8.74
C ARG A 54 -0.78 -0.19 -9.20
N ASN A 55 0.16 -1.08 -8.90
CA ASN A 55 1.55 -0.94 -9.35
C ASN A 55 1.68 -1.07 -10.88
N GLU A 56 0.97 -2.02 -11.50
CA GLU A 56 0.94 -2.13 -12.97
C GLU A 56 0.37 -0.86 -13.63
N ASP A 57 -0.70 -0.30 -13.08
CA ASP A 57 -1.29 0.93 -13.60
C ASP A 57 -0.37 2.14 -13.39
N PHE A 58 0.30 2.24 -12.24
CA PHE A 58 1.35 3.24 -12.00
C PHE A 58 2.46 3.16 -13.07
N ARG A 59 2.92 1.94 -13.42
CA ARG A 59 3.93 1.76 -14.49
C ARG A 59 3.44 2.16 -15.88
N LYS A 60 2.15 1.95 -16.17
CA LYS A 60 1.56 2.37 -17.45
C LYS A 60 1.45 3.89 -17.56
N LEU A 61 1.16 4.57 -16.44
CA LEU A 61 1.05 6.03 -16.37
C LEU A 61 2.42 6.71 -16.45
N PHE A 62 3.39 6.24 -15.67
CA PHE A 62 4.70 6.90 -15.52
C PHE A 62 5.82 6.10 -16.22
N LYS A 63 5.72 5.98 -17.55
CA LYS A 63 6.67 5.20 -18.36
C LYS A 63 8.10 5.74 -18.34
N GLN A 64 8.28 7.02 -18.01
CA GLN A 64 9.59 7.65 -17.91
C GLN A 64 10.36 7.30 -16.62
N LEU A 65 9.72 6.65 -15.64
CA LEU A 65 10.38 6.27 -14.39
C LEU A 65 11.22 4.99 -14.55
N PRO A 66 12.34 4.87 -13.82
CA PRO A 66 13.17 3.67 -13.85
C PRO A 66 12.39 2.39 -13.53
N GLU A 67 12.70 1.27 -14.22
CA GLU A 67 12.08 -0.04 -14.01
C GLU A 67 12.24 -0.59 -12.58
N THR A 68 13.11 -0.02 -11.77
CA THR A 68 13.29 -0.38 -10.35
C THR A 68 12.26 0.28 -9.41
N GLU A 69 11.56 1.34 -9.84
CA GLU A 69 10.68 2.11 -8.97
C GLU A 69 9.42 1.36 -8.49
N ARG A 70 9.29 1.17 -7.18
CA ARG A 70 8.12 0.48 -6.64
C ARG A 70 7.07 1.48 -6.16
N LEU A 71 5.81 1.29 -6.55
CA LEU A 71 4.70 2.02 -5.92
C LEU A 71 4.64 1.66 -4.44
N ILE A 72 4.53 2.64 -3.56
CA ILE A 72 4.30 2.44 -2.13
C ILE A 72 2.81 2.57 -1.86
N VAL A 73 2.24 3.71 -2.24
CA VAL A 73 0.85 4.07 -1.96
C VAL A 73 0.39 5.15 -2.92
N ASP A 74 -0.91 5.29 -3.08
CA ASP A 74 -1.53 6.37 -3.82
C ASP A 74 -2.68 7.00 -3.03
N TYR A 75 -2.88 8.30 -3.21
CA TYR A 75 -3.88 9.11 -2.51
C TYR A 75 -4.69 9.93 -3.51
N SER A 76 -6.00 9.96 -3.34
CA SER A 76 -6.85 10.93 -4.03
C SER A 76 -6.51 12.34 -3.54
N CYS A 77 -6.26 13.27 -4.45
CA CYS A 77 -5.94 14.65 -4.11
C CYS A 77 -6.29 15.61 -5.26
N ALA A 78 -6.04 16.90 -5.07
CA ALA A 78 -6.07 17.87 -6.13
C ALA A 78 -4.75 18.66 -6.14
N LEU A 79 -4.23 18.93 -7.34
CA LEU A 79 -3.08 19.79 -7.54
C LEU A 79 -3.56 21.24 -7.68
N GLN A 80 -3.00 22.14 -6.87
CA GLN A 80 -3.25 23.58 -6.97
C GLN A 80 -2.40 24.19 -8.08
N ARG A 81 -3.04 24.70 -9.13
CA ARG A 81 -2.49 25.58 -10.17
C ARG A 81 -3.38 26.83 -10.23
N ASP A 82 -3.69 27.33 -11.43
CA ASP A 82 -4.71 28.38 -11.63
C ASP A 82 -6.08 27.93 -11.10
N ILE A 83 -6.35 26.61 -11.19
CA ILE A 83 -7.51 25.94 -10.61
C ILE A 83 -7.06 24.66 -9.88
N LEU A 84 -7.96 24.05 -9.10
CA LEU A 84 -7.74 22.75 -8.48
C LEU A 84 -7.95 21.63 -9.50
N LEU A 85 -6.87 20.95 -9.88
CA LEU A 85 -6.92 19.80 -10.77
C LEU A 85 -7.11 18.53 -9.94
N GLN A 86 -8.30 17.95 -9.98
CA GLN A 86 -8.57 16.66 -9.35
C GLN A 86 -7.73 15.54 -9.98
N GLY A 87 -7.09 14.73 -9.15
CA GLY A 87 -6.25 13.63 -9.61
C GLY A 87 -5.87 12.65 -8.50
N ARG A 88 -4.76 11.95 -8.72
CA ARG A 88 -4.16 11.03 -7.75
C ARG A 88 -2.68 11.32 -7.60
N LEU A 89 -2.23 11.33 -6.35
CA LEU A 89 -0.83 11.34 -5.96
C LEU A 89 -0.36 9.90 -5.83
N TYR A 90 0.79 9.57 -6.39
CA TYR A 90 1.46 8.29 -6.29
C TYR A 90 2.80 8.52 -5.60
N LEU A 91 3.06 7.76 -4.54
CA LEU A 91 4.34 7.75 -3.85
C LEU A 91 5.09 6.48 -4.24
N SER A 92 6.27 6.63 -4.82
CA SER A 92 7.22 5.54 -5.03
C SER A 92 8.40 5.65 -4.07
N GLU A 93 9.36 4.72 -4.17
CA GLU A 93 10.55 4.72 -3.33
C GLU A 93 11.39 6.00 -3.47
N ASN A 94 11.52 6.54 -4.68
CA ASN A 94 12.35 7.73 -4.92
C ASN A 94 11.58 8.93 -5.49
N TRP A 95 10.27 8.80 -5.75
CA TRP A 95 9.49 9.83 -6.46
C TRP A 95 8.12 10.11 -5.84
N ILE A 96 7.70 11.36 -5.98
CA ILE A 96 6.31 11.80 -5.84
C ILE A 96 5.79 12.08 -7.24
N CYS A 97 4.70 11.43 -7.61
CA CYS A 97 4.11 11.56 -8.93
C CYS A 97 2.64 11.96 -8.82
N PHE A 98 2.15 12.81 -9.72
CA PHE A 98 0.75 13.19 -9.78
C PHE A 98 0.21 12.95 -11.18
N TYR A 99 -0.98 12.38 -11.26
CA TYR A 99 -1.73 12.19 -12.50
C TYR A 99 -3.14 12.74 -12.38
N SER A 100 -3.55 13.48 -13.42
CA SER A 100 -4.92 13.97 -13.59
C SER A 100 -5.31 13.83 -15.06
N ASN A 101 -6.58 13.52 -15.31
CA ASN A 101 -7.17 13.53 -16.65
C ASN A 101 -8.56 14.15 -16.56
N ILE A 102 -8.63 15.44 -16.90
CA ILE A 102 -9.87 16.22 -16.84
C ILE A 102 -10.14 16.75 -18.25
N PHE A 103 -11.36 16.54 -18.76
CA PHE A 103 -11.75 16.96 -20.12
C PHE A 103 -10.78 16.50 -21.23
N ARG A 104 -10.18 15.30 -21.11
CA ARG A 104 -9.14 14.76 -22.01
C ARG A 104 -7.77 15.45 -21.94
N TRP A 105 -7.59 16.40 -21.03
CA TRP A 105 -6.30 17.01 -20.74
C TRP A 105 -5.60 16.17 -19.68
N GLU A 106 -4.51 15.52 -20.09
CA GLU A 106 -3.67 14.73 -19.23
C GLU A 106 -2.59 15.60 -18.59
N THR A 107 -2.50 15.57 -17.26
CA THR A 107 -1.43 16.21 -16.49
C THR A 107 -0.64 15.14 -15.77
N LEU A 108 0.66 15.08 -16.06
CA LEU A 108 1.63 14.20 -15.41
C LEU A 108 2.72 15.06 -14.78
N LEU A 109 2.93 14.90 -13.47
CA LEU A 109 4.01 15.54 -12.72
C LEU A 109 4.83 14.45 -12.03
N THR A 110 6.15 14.57 -12.07
CA THR A 110 7.08 13.66 -11.40
C THR A 110 8.19 14.46 -10.73
N VAL A 111 8.32 14.33 -9.42
CA VAL A 111 9.33 15.01 -8.61
C VAL A 111 10.16 13.96 -7.88
N ARG A 112 11.49 14.04 -7.97
CA ARG A 112 12.37 13.15 -7.18
C ARG A 112 12.38 13.62 -5.74
N LEU A 113 12.29 12.68 -4.82
CA LEU A 113 12.33 12.97 -3.38
C LEU A 113 13.62 13.70 -2.98
N LYS A 114 14.75 13.38 -3.60
CA LYS A 114 16.03 14.04 -3.34
C LYS A 114 16.11 15.51 -3.77
N ASP A 115 15.21 15.94 -4.66
CA ASP A 115 15.16 17.32 -5.15
C ASP A 115 14.19 18.18 -4.30
N ILE A 116 13.52 17.59 -3.29
CA ILE A 116 12.61 18.29 -2.38
C ILE A 116 13.42 18.94 -1.26
N CYS A 117 13.28 20.25 -1.14
CA CYS A 117 13.98 21.04 -0.11
C CYS A 117 13.14 21.15 1.17
N SER A 118 11.82 21.27 1.02
CA SER A 118 10.91 21.42 2.16
C SER A 118 9.49 20.95 1.83
N MET A 119 8.75 20.57 2.88
CA MET A 119 7.34 20.24 2.82
C MET A 119 6.59 20.90 3.98
N THR A 120 5.54 21.65 3.69
CA THR A 120 4.74 22.37 4.70
C THR A 120 3.26 21.99 4.62
N LYS A 121 2.57 22.02 5.76
CA LYS A 121 1.11 21.92 5.80
C LYS A 121 0.54 23.30 5.48
N GLU A 122 -0.20 23.39 4.39
CA GLU A 122 -0.78 24.64 3.92
C GLU A 122 -2.30 24.70 4.11
N LYS A 123 -2.79 25.93 4.21
CA LYS A 123 -4.22 26.24 4.37
C LYS A 123 -4.80 26.72 3.05
N THR A 124 -5.51 25.83 2.35
CA THR A 124 -6.25 26.18 1.12
C THR A 124 -7.50 27.04 1.39
N ALA A 125 -7.90 27.18 2.66
CA ALA A 125 -8.93 28.11 3.15
C ALA A 125 -8.59 28.57 4.59
N ARG A 126 -9.06 29.75 5.03
CA ARG A 126 -8.66 30.41 6.30
C ARG A 126 -8.72 29.55 7.58
N LEU A 127 -9.41 28.40 7.58
CA LEU A 127 -9.72 27.64 8.80
C LEU A 127 -9.29 26.17 8.82
N ILE A 128 -8.95 25.50 7.70
CA ILE A 128 -8.53 24.08 7.73
C ILE A 128 -7.32 23.85 6.81
N PRO A 129 -6.17 23.40 7.36
CA PRO A 129 -5.01 22.99 6.55
C PRO A 129 -5.29 21.64 5.87
N ASN A 130 -5.72 21.69 4.62
CA ASN A 130 -6.00 20.52 3.78
C ASN A 130 -4.98 20.34 2.65
N ALA A 131 -3.89 21.10 2.65
CA ALA A 131 -2.86 21.03 1.62
C ALA A 131 -1.49 20.65 2.19
N ILE A 132 -0.70 20.03 1.33
CA ILE A 132 0.73 19.83 1.53
C ILE A 132 1.41 20.57 0.39
N GLN A 133 2.23 21.56 0.72
CA GLN A 133 3.11 22.21 -0.23
C GLN A 133 4.46 21.49 -0.24
N VAL A 134 4.99 21.30 -1.44
CA VAL A 134 6.31 20.71 -1.69
C VAL A 134 7.12 21.75 -2.45
N CYS A 135 8.29 22.10 -1.92
CA CYS A 135 9.22 23.02 -2.58
C CYS A 135 10.43 22.23 -3.09
N THR A 136 10.84 22.50 -4.33
CA THR A 136 12.02 21.87 -4.96
C THR A 136 13.07 22.92 -5.32
N ASP A 137 14.33 22.50 -5.49
CA ASP A 137 15.46 23.42 -5.74
C ASP A 137 15.33 24.18 -7.08
N SER A 138 14.45 23.73 -7.96
CA SER A 138 14.20 24.29 -9.30
C SER A 138 13.33 25.55 -9.31
N GLU A 139 12.82 26.01 -8.16
CA GLU A 139 12.03 27.25 -8.04
C GLU A 139 12.77 28.28 -7.16
N LYS A 140 13.66 29.07 -7.78
CA LYS A 140 14.14 30.36 -7.28
C LYS A 140 14.04 31.42 -8.35
#